data_AF-A0A933F8H0-F1
#
_entry.id   AF-A0A933F8H0-F1
#
_cell.length_a   1.000
_cell.length_b   1.000
_cell.length_c   1.000
_cell.angle_alpha   90.00
_cell.angle_beta   90.00
_cell.angle_gamma   90.00
#
_symmetry.space_group_name_H-M   'P 1'
#
loop_
_entity.id
_entity.type
_entity.pdbx_description
1 polymer ?
#
loop_
_entity_poly.entity_id
_entity_poly.type
_entity_poly.pdbx_seq_one_letter_code
_entity_poly.pdbx_strand_id
1 'polypeptide(L)' 'MAITWADISTITLFFSLAALLLGKGFAYLLRRDAEEGRRNRQDACSPHRWVRDGHTGLICGLCGKIPG' A
#
# COMPACT_ATOMS: atom_id res chain seq x y z
N MET A 1 -38.59 10.19 23.96
CA MET A 1 -38.35 10.65 22.57
C MET A 1 -38.25 9.41 21.70
N ALA A 2 -39.09 9.30 20.67
CA ALA A 2 -39.08 8.15 19.77
C ALA A 2 -38.05 8.38 18.66
N ILE A 3 -37.28 7.35 18.33
CA ILE A 3 -36.37 7.36 17.18
C ILE A 3 -37.25 7.42 15.92
N THR A 4 -36.99 8.41 15.08
CA THR A 4 -37.71 8.59 13.82
C THR A 4 -37.02 7.85 12.68
N TRP A 5 -37.74 7.62 11.59
CA TRP A 5 -37.15 7.08 10.37
C TRP A 5 -36.00 7.93 9.83
N ALA A 6 -36.07 9.25 10.02
CA ALA A 6 -34.99 10.17 9.64
C ALA A 6 -33.71 9.91 10.44
N ASP A 7 -33.82 9.62 11.73
CA ASP A 7 -32.68 9.28 12.58
C ASP A 7 -32.02 7.99 12.11
N ILE A 8 -32.82 6.96 11.78
CA ILE A 8 -32.32 5.68 11.26
C ILE A 8 -31.59 5.89 9.93
N SER A 9 -32.19 6.61 8.98
CA SER A 9 -31.57 6.90 7.68
C SER A 9 -30.26 7.67 7.82
N THR A 10 -30.22 8.64 8.74
CA THR A 10 -29.03 9.45 9.01
C THR A 10 -27.90 8.61 9.59
N ILE A 11 -28.22 7.74 10.56
CA ILE A 11 -27.26 6.81 11.15
C ILE A 11 -26.70 5.85 10.09
N THR A 12 -27.56 5.26 9.27
CA THR A 12 -27.13 4.36 8.18
C THR A 12 -26.19 5.07 7.21
N LEU A 13 -26.51 6.31 6.83
CA LEU A 13 -25.67 7.11 5.93
C LEU A 13 -24.29 7.38 6.53
N PHE A 14 -24.21 7.71 7.82
CA PHE A 14 -22.93 7.90 8.50
C PHE A 14 -22.10 6.62 8.56
N PHE A 15 -22.72 5.47 8.85
CA PHE A 15 -22.02 4.19 8.85
C PHE A 15 -21.49 3.82 7.46
N SER A 16 -22.28 4.01 6.41
CA SER A 16 -21.85 3.75 5.03
C SER A 16 -20.68 4.65 4.63
N LEU A 17 -20.72 5.94 4.99
CA LEU A 17 -19.64 6.88 4.71
C LEU A 17 -18.37 6.50 5.48
N ALA A 18 -18.49 6.16 6.76
CA ALA A 18 -17.37 5.72 7.59
C ALA A 18 -16.71 4.46 7.02
N ALA A 19 -17.51 3.46 6.62
CA ALA A 19 -17.00 2.24 6.00
C ALA A 19 -16.23 2.53 4.68
N LEU A 20 -16.75 3.43 3.84
CA LEU A 20 -16.07 3.85 2.61
C LEU A 20 -14.74 4.55 2.88
N LEU A 21 -14.71 5.48 3.83
CA LEU A 21 -13.50 6.22 4.18
C LEU A 21 -12.44 5.31 4.80
N LEU A 22 -12.84 4.41 5.70
CA LEU A 22 -11.94 3.42 6.30
C LEU A 22 -11.40 2.45 5.25
N GLY A 23 -12.25 1.94 4.36
CA GLY A 23 -11.82 1.03 3.29
C GLY A 23 -10.82 1.67 2.34
N LYS A 24 -11.09 2.90 1.87
CA LYS A 24 -10.16 3.63 1.00
C LYS A 24 -8.88 4.03 1.72
N GLY A 25 -8.98 4.50 2.97
CA GLY A 25 -7.83 4.86 3.79
C GLY A 25 -6.91 3.67 4.05
N PHE A 26 -7.49 2.53 4.40
CA PHE A 26 -6.74 1.29 4.62
C PHE A 26 -6.09 0.78 3.33
N ALA A 27 -6.81 0.78 2.21
CA ALA A 27 -6.25 0.40 0.92
C ALA A 27 -5.10 1.32 0.49
N TYR A 28 -5.21 2.62 0.77
CA TYR A 28 -4.14 3.59 0.52
C TYR A 28 -2.92 3.30 1.40
N LEU A 29 -3.10 3.08 2.70
CA LEU A 29 -2.00 2.77 3.62
C LEU A 29 -1.29 1.48 3.25
N LEU A 30 -2.02 0.42 2.87
CA LEU A 30 -1.42 -0.83 2.40
C LEU A 30 -0.58 -0.64 1.13
N ARG A 31 -1.09 0.15 0.17
CA ARG A 31 -0.33 0.47 -1.06
C ARG A 31 0.92 1.27 -0.74
N ARG A 32 0.78 2.28 0.13
CA ARG A 32 1.90 3.10 0.56
C ARG A 32 2.96 2.26 1.26
N ASP A 33 2.58 1.40 2.21
CA ASP A 33 3.53 0.55 2.93
C ASP A 33 4.27 -0.43 2.00
N ALA A 34 3.56 -0.98 1.00
CA ALA A 34 4.19 -1.80 -0.03
C ALA A 34 5.20 -1.01 -0.89
N GLU A 35 4.85 0.22 -1.28
CA GLU A 35 5.74 1.11 -2.05
C GLU A 35 6.95 1.56 -1.23
N GLU A 36 6.73 1.95 0.03
CA GLU A 36 7.76 2.42 0.97
C GLU A 36 8.70 1.26 1.35
N GLY A 37 8.16 0.05 1.56
CA GLY A 37 8.93 -1.17 1.74
C GLY A 37 9.75 -1.56 0.51
N ARG A 38 9.21 -1.40 -0.70
CA ARG A 38 9.95 -1.61 -1.95
C ARG A 38 11.07 -0.59 -2.10
N ARG A 39 10.79 0.68 -1.82
CA ARG A 39 11.78 1.78 -1.86
C ARG A 39 12.89 1.57 -0.84
N ASN A 40 12.58 1.25 0.41
CA ASN A 40 13.59 0.94 1.44
C ASN A 40 14.47 -0.26 1.04
N ARG A 41 13.88 -1.29 0.43
CA ARG A 41 14.64 -2.43 -0.09
C ARG A 41 15.55 -2.05 -1.24
N GLN A 42 15.16 -1.10 -2.09
CA GLN A 42 15.99 -0.55 -3.17
C GLN A 42 17.06 0.41 -2.66
N ASP A 43 16.77 1.23 -1.64
CA ASP A 43 17.75 2.14 -1.02
C ASP A 43 18.83 1.32 -0.30
N ALA A 44 18.46 0.24 0.40
CA ALA A 44 19.40 -0.77 0.89
C ALA A 44 20.12 -1.52 -0.25
N CYS A 45 19.50 -1.56 -1.44
CA CYS A 45 20.04 -1.94 -2.76
C CYS A 45 21.18 -1.03 -3.26
N SER A 46 21.08 0.28 -3.03
CA SER A 46 21.97 1.30 -3.63
C SER A 46 23.47 1.12 -3.35
N PRO A 47 23.93 0.63 -2.17
CA PRO A 47 25.35 0.34 -1.96
C PRO A 47 25.79 -0.96 -2.62
N HIS A 48 24.86 -1.81 -3.07
CA HIS A 48 25.21 -3.09 -3.69
C HIS A 48 25.53 -2.90 -5.17
N ARG A 49 26.53 -3.65 -5.64
CA ARG A 49 26.92 -3.66 -7.05
C ARG A 49 25.83 -4.35 -7.88
N TRP A 50 25.23 -3.62 -8.81
CA TRP A 50 24.33 -4.20 -9.80
C TRP A 50 25.14 -4.89 -10.90
N VAL A 51 24.88 -6.17 -11.11
CA VAL A 51 25.55 -7.03 -12.08
C VAL A 51 24.54 -7.37 -13.18
N ARG A 52 24.96 -7.33 -14.45
CA ARG A 52 24.10 -7.74 -15.55
C ARG A 52 24.05 -9.27 -15.60
N ASP A 53 22.86 -9.83 -15.46
CA ASP A 53 22.62 -11.25 -15.70
C ASP A 53 22.09 -11.44 -17.13
N GLY A 54 22.55 -12.49 -17.80
CA GLY A 54 22.36 -12.72 -19.24
C GLY A 54 20.91 -12.99 -19.67
N HIS A 55 20.01 -13.25 -18.72
CA HIS A 55 18.62 -13.64 -18.98
C HIS A 55 17.55 -12.66 -18.48
N THR A 56 17.82 -11.88 -17.44
CA THR A 56 16.77 -11.14 -16.68
C THR A 56 17.09 -9.67 -16.41
N GLY A 57 18.23 -9.16 -16.89
CA GLY A 57 18.63 -7.76 -16.73
C GLY A 57 19.63 -7.52 -15.59
N LEU A 58 19.63 -6.33 -15.01
CA LEU A 58 20.49 -6.03 -13.86
C LEU A 58 20.00 -6.80 -12.62
N ILE A 59 20.89 -7.31 -11.78
CA ILE A 59 20.56 -7.99 -10.52
C ILE A 59 21.54 -7.49 -9.45
N CYS A 60 21.07 -7.32 -8.21
CA CYS A 60 21.92 -7.07 -7.06
C CYS A 60 22.88 -8.25 -6.84
N GLY A 61 24.19 -8.03 -7.02
CA GLY A 61 25.19 -9.10 -6.90
C GLY A 61 25.35 -9.69 -5.48
N LEU A 62 24.86 -9.00 -4.45
CA LEU A 62 24.90 -9.47 -3.05
C LEU A 62 23.60 -10.14 -2.60
N CYS A 63 22.49 -9.84 -3.26
CA CYS A 63 21.16 -10.12 -2.72
C CYS A 63 20.17 -10.71 -3.73
N GLY A 64 20.59 -10.91 -4.99
CA GLY A 64 19.81 -11.60 -6.02
C GLY A 64 18.53 -10.85 -6.46
N LYS A 65 18.33 -9.60 -6.02
CA LYS A 65 17.16 -8.80 -6.34
C LYS A 65 17.27 -8.16 -7.73
N ILE A 66 16.19 -8.17 -8.48
CA ILE A 66 16.04 -7.49 -9.79
C ILE A 66 15.58 -6.05 -9.54
N PRO A 67 16.06 -5.02 -10.27
CA PRO A 67 15.60 -3.65 -10.15
C PRO A 67 14.17 -3.57 -10.67
N GLY A 68 13.31 -2.97 -9.85
CA GLY A 68 11.88 -2.84 -10.09
C GLY A 68 11.32 -1.92 -9.06
#